data_AF-A0A7W3T5U1-F1
#
_entry.id   AF-A0A7W3T5U1-F1
#
_cell.length_a   1.000
_cell.length_b   1.000
_cell.length_c   1.000
_cell.angle_alpha   90.00
_cell.angle_beta   90.00
_cell.angle_gamma   90.00
#
_symmetry.space_group_name_H-M   'P 1'
#
loop_
_entity.id
_entity.type
_entity.pdbx_description
1 polymer ?
#
loop_
_entity_poly.entity_id
_entity_poly.type
_entity_poly.pdbx_seq_one_letter_code
_entity_poly.pdbx_strand_id
1 'polypeptide(L)'
;MNGVDRTGALPPGVRVEVEHRGPGPPDGEIAVVRLLARLPASWRYAHRVAPARVELWIEGPDATPGRVRDAVAAALDDPALAAWHGPASDGSPGAGGPGPEG
;
A
#
# COMPACT_ATOMS: atom_id res chain seq x y z
N MET A 1 10.78 6.30 21.30
CA MET A 1 9.86 6.91 20.32
C MET A 1 10.73 7.62 19.29
N ASN A 2 10.92 7.03 18.11
CA ASN A 2 11.70 7.66 17.03
C ASN A 2 10.79 7.86 15.83
N GLY A 3 10.15 9.03 15.77
CA GLY A 3 9.64 9.59 14.53
C GLY A 3 10.84 10.09 13.73
N VAL A 4 11.28 9.30 12.76
CA VAL A 4 12.27 9.74 11.78
C VAL A 4 11.52 10.11 10.52
N ASP A 5 11.23 11.40 10.41
CA ASP A 5 11.04 12.08 9.13
C ASP A 5 12.36 11.95 8.36
N ARG A 6 12.47 10.92 7.53
CA ARG A 6 13.57 10.77 6.59
C ARG A 6 13.07 11.20 5.22
N THR A 7 13.35 12.45 4.87
CA THR A 7 13.52 12.89 3.48
C THR A 7 14.81 12.28 2.90
N GLY A 8 15.03 10.98 3.11
CA GLY A 8 15.97 10.17 2.36
C GLY A 8 15.25 9.63 1.13
N ALA A 9 15.98 9.35 0.05
CA ALA A 9 15.44 8.68 -1.11
C ALA A 9 14.53 7.52 -0.67
N LEU A 10 13.26 7.57 -1.10
CA LEU A 10 12.29 6.54 -0.74
C LEU A 10 12.85 5.18 -1.19
N PRO A 11 12.78 4.15 -0.34
CA PRO A 11 13.41 2.86 -0.63
C PRO A 11 12.79 2.22 -1.90
N PRO A 12 13.55 1.41 -2.66
CA PRO A 12 13.06 0.71 -3.85
C PRO A 12 12.12 -0.46 -3.47
N GLY A 13 10.98 -0.14 -2.86
CA GLY A 13 9.93 -1.08 -2.51
C GLY A 13 8.71 -0.98 -3.44
N VAL A 14 7.77 -1.90 -3.27
CA VAL A 14 6.47 -1.80 -3.92
C VAL A 14 5.74 -0.60 -3.33
N ARG A 15 5.47 0.40 -4.17
CA ARG A 15 4.67 1.56 -3.78
C ARG A 15 3.18 1.25 -3.95
N VAL A 16 2.42 1.54 -2.91
CA VAL A 16 0.95 1.53 -2.93
C VAL A 16 0.41 2.81 -2.32
N GLU A 17 -0.79 3.14 -2.73
CA GLU A 17 -1.45 4.38 -2.35
C GLU A 17 -2.89 4.09 -1.96
N VAL A 18 -3.31 4.68 -0.84
CA VAL A 18 -4.64 4.54 -0.29
C VAL A 18 -5.24 5.93 -0.12
N GLU A 19 -6.46 6.11 -0.60
CA GLU A 19 -7.17 7.39 -0.59
C GLU A 19 -8.47 7.28 0.17
N HIS A 20 -8.78 8.32 0.94
CA HIS A 20 -10.09 8.46 1.58
C HIS A 20 -11.13 9.00 0.57
N ARG A 21 -12.25 8.28 0.40
CA ARG A 21 -13.36 8.67 -0.48
C ARG A 21 -14.74 8.69 0.20
N GLY A 22 -14.81 8.35 1.49
CA GLY A 22 -16.05 8.35 2.25
C GLY A 22 -16.40 9.71 2.87
N PRO A 23 -17.57 9.81 3.55
CA PRO A 23 -17.96 10.99 4.30
C PRO A 23 -17.18 11.11 5.62
N GLY A 24 -17.00 12.34 6.11
CA GLY A 24 -16.34 12.63 7.39
C GLY A 24 -14.92 13.20 7.24
N PRO A 25 -14.34 13.72 8.35
CA PRO A 25 -12.98 14.24 8.34
C PRO A 25 -12.00 13.08 8.12
N PRO A 26 -11.09 13.17 7.15
CA PRO A 26 -10.16 12.10 6.87
C PRO A 26 -9.02 12.13 7.89
N ASP A 27 -8.73 10.99 8.52
CA ASP A 27 -7.66 10.82 9.50
C ASP A 27 -6.64 9.78 9.00
N GLY A 28 -5.70 10.27 8.18
CA GLY A 28 -4.65 9.45 7.57
C GLY A 28 -3.70 8.82 8.58
N GLU A 29 -3.50 9.43 9.75
CA GLU A 29 -2.61 8.89 10.79
C GLU A 29 -3.23 7.65 11.44
N ILE A 30 -4.51 7.71 11.79
CA ILE A 30 -5.23 6.53 12.30
C ILE A 30 -5.34 5.45 11.21
N ALA A 31 -5.58 5.86 9.96
CA ALA A 31 -5.68 4.93 8.85
C ALA A 31 -4.38 4.14 8.62
N VAL A 32 -3.23 4.81 8.60
CA VAL A 32 -1.94 4.13 8.40
C VAL A 32 -1.62 3.18 9.55
N VAL A 33 -1.91 3.54 10.80
CA VAL A 33 -1.63 2.67 11.96
C VAL A 33 -2.45 1.38 11.86
N ARG A 34 -3.74 1.49 11.53
CA ARG A 34 -4.62 0.32 11.37
C ARG A 34 -4.19 -0.55 10.19
N LEU A 35 -3.82 0.07 9.09
CA LEU A 35 -3.38 -0.64 7.91
C LEU A 35 -2.07 -1.40 8.19
N LEU A 36 -1.06 -0.75 8.77
CA LEU A 36 0.22 -1.38 9.12
C LEU A 36 0.06 -2.50 10.15
N ALA A 37 -0.88 -2.38 11.09
CA ALA A 37 -1.16 -3.42 12.08
C ALA A 37 -1.72 -4.72 11.47
N ARG A 38 -2.25 -4.68 10.24
CA ARG A 38 -2.81 -5.84 9.52
C ARG A 38 -1.87 -6.42 8.46
N LEU A 39 -0.79 -5.70 8.12
CA LEU A 39 0.18 -6.19 7.14
C LEU A 39 1.10 -7.27 7.74
N PRO A 40 1.70 -8.13 6.90
CA PRO A 40 2.66 -9.14 7.35
C PRO A 40 3.83 -8.53 8.15
N ALA A 41 4.09 -9.08 9.34
CA ALA A 41 5.17 -8.63 10.22
C ALA A 41 6.58 -8.87 9.64
N SER A 42 6.71 -9.75 8.64
CA SER A 42 7.96 -10.00 7.92
C SER A 42 8.32 -8.90 6.92
N TRP A 43 7.40 -7.97 6.63
CA TRP A 43 7.64 -6.86 5.72
C TRP A 43 8.16 -5.64 6.45
N ARG A 44 9.01 -4.88 5.76
CA ARG A 44 9.49 -3.56 6.16
C ARG A 44 8.69 -2.53 5.38
N TYR A 45 8.32 -1.46 6.06
CA TYR A 45 7.49 -0.41 5.49
C TYR A 45 8.04 0.97 5.80
N ALA A 46 7.97 1.84 4.81
CA ALA A 46 8.04 3.29 4.98
C ALA A 46 6.70 3.88 4.52
N HIS A 47 6.31 5.03 5.07
CA HIS A 47 5.05 5.66 4.71
C HIS A 47 5.16 7.18 4.66
N ARG A 48 4.25 7.78 3.91
CA ARG A 48 3.93 9.21 3.95
C ARG A 48 2.44 9.35 4.15
N VAL A 49 2.06 10.24 5.05
CA VAL A 49 0.68 10.43 5.47
C VAL A 49 0.28 11.86 5.23
N ALA A 50 -0.84 12.03 4.55
CA ALA A 50 -1.63 13.24 4.49
C ALA A 50 -3.05 12.92 5.00
N PRO A 51 -3.86 13.91 5.38
CA PRO A 51 -5.18 13.66 5.97
C PRO A 51 -6.04 12.68 5.17
N ALA A 52 -6.10 12.81 3.84
CA ALA A 52 -6.92 11.98 2.94
C ALA A 52 -6.14 10.99 2.08
N ARG A 53 -4.82 10.85 2.29
CA ARG A 53 -3.96 10.03 1.42
C ARG A 53 -2.83 9.40 2.22
N VAL A 54 -2.64 8.11 2.02
CA VAL A 54 -1.54 7.33 2.61
C VAL A 54 -0.75 6.69 1.49
N GLU A 55 0.55 6.95 1.45
CA GLU A 55 1.49 6.27 0.56
C GLU A 55 2.35 5.31 1.38
N LEU A 56 2.53 4.09 0.89
CA LEU A 56 3.36 3.07 1.53
C LEU A 56 4.40 2.56 0.53
N TRP A 57 5.61 2.35 1.02
CA TRP A 57 6.68 1.61 0.34
C TRP A 57 6.95 0.35 1.14
N ILE A 58 6.73 -0.80 0.52
CA ILE A 58 6.77 -2.10 1.18
C ILE A 58 7.87 -2.96 0.57
N GLU A 59 8.68 -3.57 1.44
CA GLU A 59 9.77 -4.48 1.09
C GLU A 59 9.71 -5.73 1.97
N GLY A 60 10.10 -6.88 1.42
CA GLY A 60 10.11 -8.12 2.17
C GLY A 60 10.33 -9.33 1.27
N PRO A 61 10.58 -10.51 1.85
CA PRO A 61 10.91 -11.73 1.12
C PRO A 61 9.85 -12.16 0.10
N ASP A 62 8.58 -11.78 0.30
CA ASP A 62 7.45 -12.11 -0.58
C ASP A 62 6.61 -10.88 -0.98
N ALA A 63 7.18 -9.68 -0.84
CA ALA A 63 6.51 -8.41 -1.11
C ALA A 63 6.43 -8.11 -2.62
N THR A 64 5.81 -9.00 -3.40
CA THR A 64 5.54 -8.76 -4.83
C THR A 64 4.39 -7.77 -5.01
N PRO A 65 4.29 -7.05 -6.14
CA PRO A 65 3.18 -6.12 -6.37
C PRO A 65 1.79 -6.72 -6.18
N GLY A 66 1.56 -7.95 -6.64
CA GLY A 66 0.30 -8.66 -6.44
C GLY A 66 0.03 -8.96 -4.97
N ARG A 67 0.99 -9.57 -4.26
CA ARG A 67 0.86 -9.90 -2.84
C ARG A 67 0.65 -8.67 -1.96
N VAL A 68 1.34 -7.58 -2.27
CA VAL A 68 1.17 -6.31 -1.54
C VAL A 68 -0.23 -5.75 -1.77
N ARG A 69 -0.73 -5.75 -3.02
CA ARG A 69 -2.10 -5.31 -3.32
C ARG A 69 -3.15 -6.16 -2.59
N ASP A 70 -3.02 -7.49 -2.62
CA ASP A 70 -3.91 -8.40 -1.90
C ASP A 70 -3.90 -8.15 -0.39
N ALA A 71 -2.71 -7.99 0.21
CA ALA A 71 -2.57 -7.73 1.64
C ALA A 71 -3.16 -6.37 2.03
N VAL A 72 -2.97 -5.34 1.21
CA VAL A 72 -3.57 -4.01 1.42
C VAL A 72 -5.08 -4.06 1.27
N ALA A 73 -5.60 -4.75 0.24
CA ALA A 73 -7.03 -4.93 0.06
C ALA A 73 -7.67 -5.65 1.26
N ALA A 74 -7.07 -6.74 1.74
CA ALA A 74 -7.52 -7.45 2.94
C ALA A 74 -7.40 -6.62 4.23
N ALA A 75 -6.44 -5.69 4.29
CA ALA A 75 -6.35 -4.74 5.40
C ALA A 75 -7.48 -3.71 5.36
N LEU A 76 -7.91 -3.28 4.16
CA LEU A 76 -9.01 -2.32 3.95
C LEU A 76 -10.40 -2.90 4.24
N ASP A 77 -10.55 -4.22 4.36
CA ASP A 77 -11.76 -4.85 4.89
C ASP A 77 -12.02 -4.54 6.37
N ASP A 78 -11.10 -3.86 7.07
CA ASP A 78 -11.34 -3.33 8.42
C ASP A 78 -12.48 -2.28 8.37
N PRO A 79 -13.55 -2.44 9.18
CA PRO A 79 -14.66 -1.47 9.20
C PRO A 79 -14.23 -0.03 9.50
N ALA A 80 -13.15 0.18 10.25
CA ALA A 80 -12.60 1.51 10.51
C ALA A 80 -11.91 2.14 9.30
N LEU A 81 -11.63 1.35 8.26
CA LEU A 81 -11.06 1.77 6.99
C LEU A 81 -12.09 1.74 5.84
N ALA A 82 -13.39 1.58 6.12
CA ALA A 82 -14.42 1.44 5.09
C ALA A 82 -14.53 2.64 4.11
N ALA A 83 -14.05 3.82 4.52
CA ALA A 83 -13.98 5.02 3.69
C ALA A 83 -12.69 5.13 2.86
N TRP A 84 -11.75 4.20 3.03
CA TRP A 84 -10.43 4.19 2.40
C TRP A 84 -10.38 3.16 1.28
N HIS A 85 -9.78 3.57 0.15
CA HIS A 85 -9.68 2.76 -1.05
C HIS A 85 -8.23 2.60 -1.46
N GLY A 86 -7.82 1.37 -1.72
CA GLY A 86 -6.47 1.03 -2.16
C GLY A 86 -6.24 1.39 -3.63
N PRO A 87 -5.03 1.12 -4.16
CA PRO A 87 -4.76 1.34 -5.56
C PRO A 87 -5.75 0.48 -6.33
N ALA A 88 -6.44 1.09 -7.30
CA ALA A 88 -7.17 0.30 -8.28
C ALA A 88 -6.22 -0.79 -8.76
N SER A 89 -6.68 -2.04 -8.81
CA SER A 89 -5.97 -3.08 -9.52
C SER A 89 -5.84 -2.57 -10.95
N ASP A 90 -4.74 -1.87 -11.24
CA ASP A 90 -4.37 -1.58 -12.61
C ASP A 90 -4.19 -2.97 -13.20
N GLY A 91 -5.22 -3.35 -13.95
CA GLY A 91 -5.32 -4.63 -14.57
C GLY A 91 -4.18 -4.70 -15.56
N SER A 92 -3.07 -5.27 -15.14
CA SER A 92 -2.22 -6.03 -16.04
C SER A 92 -2.53 -7.51 -15.83
N PRO A 93 -3.63 -8.05 -16.41
CA PRO A 93 -3.68 -9.46 -16.69
C PRO A 93 -2.90 -9.75 -17.99
N GLY A 94 -1.93 -10.67 -17.91
CA GLY A 94 -1.37 -11.38 -19.07
C GLY A 94 -0.15 -10.71 -19.71
N ALA A 95 1.02 -11.34 -19.71
CA ALA A 95 1.37 -12.50 -20.56
C ALA A 95 1.32 -12.10 -22.05
N GLY A 96 2.44 -12.02 -22.76
CA GLY A 96 3.31 -13.16 -23.03
C GLY A 96 2.84 -13.82 -24.33
N GLY A 97 3.58 -13.63 -25.41
CA GLY A 97 3.39 -14.32 -26.68
C GLY A 97 4.64 -14.16 -27.56
N PRO A 98 5.13 -15.25 -28.18
CA PRO A 98 6.56 -15.49 -28.37
C PRO A 98 7.10 -14.82 -29.63
N GLY A 99 8.42 -14.64 -29.71
CA GLY A 99 9.07 -14.58 -31.01
C GLY A 99 8.88 -15.90 -31.75
N PRO A 100 8.68 -15.86 -33.06
CA PRO A 100 9.30 -16.83 -33.93
C PRO A 100 10.43 -16.17 -34.70
N GLU A 101 11.56 -16.84 -34.67
CA GLU A 101 12.61 -16.75 -35.69
C GLU A 101 11.99 -16.97 -37.08
N GLY A 102 12.46 -16.20 -38.05
CA GLY A 102 12.12 -16.29 -39.47
C GLY A 102 12.88 -15.25 -40.26
#